data_AF-A0A9N7N8W0-F1
#
_entry.id   AF-A0A9N7N8W0-F1
#
_cell.length_a   1.000
_cell.length_b   1.000
_cell.length_c   1.000
_cell.angle_alpha   90.00
_cell.angle_beta   90.00
_cell.angle_gamma   90.00
#
_symmetry.space_group_name_H-M   'P 1'
#
loop_
_entity.id
_entity.type
_entity.pdbx_description
1 polymer ?
#
loop_
_entity_poly.entity_id
_entity_poly.type
_entity_poly.pdbx_seq_one_letter_code
_entity_poly.pdbx_strand_id
1 'polypeptide(L)'
;MASSPPFFSSILNIPNSKFSNPDFAARFSITKKQFPAPISTAGNSPSSLSARCGSATVTNSLTLDHGSINDDELKVAESKLGSQVRVKVPLKVYHVPKAPELDLMGMTGVLRQYVGVYKGKKISANLPYKVEFVLDGVLGRDGKPVKFTAHLRENEFEFLD
;
A
#
# COMPACT_ATOMS: atom_id res chain seq x y z
N MET A 1 -28.78 69.53 -20.86
CA MET A 1 -30.12 68.92 -20.67
C MET A 1 -29.98 67.41 -20.83
N ALA A 2 -30.69 66.65 -19.97
CA ALA A 2 -30.78 65.18 -19.84
C ALA A 2 -29.49 64.47 -19.34
N SER A 3 -29.36 63.83 -18.16
CA SER A 3 -30.19 62.96 -17.29
C SER A 3 -29.98 61.44 -17.52
N SER A 4 -29.19 60.83 -16.62
CA SER A 4 -29.21 59.44 -16.07
C SER A 4 -29.15 58.21 -17.01
N PRO A 5 -28.97 56.97 -16.49
CA PRO A 5 -28.03 56.47 -15.46
C PRO A 5 -27.18 55.26 -15.95
N PRO A 6 -26.22 54.75 -15.15
CA PRO A 6 -25.39 53.60 -15.51
C PRO A 6 -26.13 52.25 -15.42
N PHE A 7 -25.85 51.37 -16.38
CA PHE A 7 -26.31 49.98 -16.39
C PHE A 7 -25.59 49.16 -15.32
N PHE A 8 -26.38 48.49 -14.49
CA PHE A 8 -25.98 47.43 -13.58
C PHE A 8 -25.51 46.20 -14.37
N SER A 9 -24.36 45.62 -14.00
CA SER A 9 -24.21 44.17 -14.05
C SER A 9 -23.50 43.70 -12.78
N SER A 10 -24.16 42.75 -12.15
CA SER A 10 -23.98 42.28 -10.79
C SER A 10 -22.60 41.66 -10.55
N ILE A 11 -21.98 42.10 -9.47
CA ILE A 11 -20.88 41.40 -8.80
C ILE A 11 -21.42 40.01 -8.39
N LEU A 12 -20.93 38.95 -9.04
CA LEU A 12 -21.16 37.59 -8.57
C LEU A 12 -20.39 37.40 -7.27
N ASN A 13 -21.15 37.60 -6.20
CA ASN A 13 -20.84 37.28 -4.82
C ASN A 13 -20.61 35.76 -4.72
N ILE A 14 -19.35 35.31 -4.66
CA ILE A 14 -19.02 33.94 -4.28
C ILE A 14 -18.95 33.92 -2.75
N PRO A 15 -19.95 33.35 -2.04
CA PRO A 15 -19.82 33.14 -0.61
C PRO A 15 -18.76 32.06 -0.37
N ASN A 16 -17.80 32.41 0.49
CA ASN A 16 -16.87 31.50 1.14
C ASN A 16 -17.67 30.38 1.86
N SER A 17 -17.89 29.24 1.19
CA SER A 17 -18.37 28.04 1.87
C SER A 17 -17.19 27.39 2.56
N LYS A 18 -17.10 27.68 3.87
CA LYS A 18 -16.34 26.87 4.82
C LYS A 18 -16.77 25.42 4.63
N PHE A 19 -15.85 24.57 4.17
CA PHE A 19 -15.97 23.13 4.36
C PHE A 19 -15.83 22.85 5.86
N SER A 20 -16.95 22.98 6.56
CA SER A 20 -17.15 22.36 7.86
C SER A 20 -17.20 20.86 7.62
N ASN A 21 -16.17 20.15 8.06
CA ASN A 21 -16.22 18.70 8.22
C ASN A 21 -17.47 18.36 9.04
N PRO A 22 -18.37 17.47 8.59
CA PRO A 22 -19.24 16.80 9.52
C PRO A 22 -18.36 15.84 10.33
N ASP A 23 -18.27 16.10 11.63
CA ASP A 23 -17.95 15.11 12.63
C ASP A 23 -18.79 13.86 12.39
N PHE A 24 -18.26 12.88 11.65
CA PHE A 24 -18.71 11.51 11.73
C PHE A 24 -18.07 10.89 12.96
N ALA A 25 -18.52 11.35 14.13
CA ALA A 25 -18.39 10.62 15.37
C ALA A 25 -19.22 9.34 15.22
N ALA A 26 -18.59 8.29 14.68
CA ALA A 26 -19.07 6.93 14.80
C ALA A 26 -19.08 6.57 16.29
N ARG A 27 -20.21 6.85 16.95
CA ARG A 27 -20.57 6.22 18.21
C ARG A 27 -20.72 4.73 17.94
N PHE A 28 -19.64 3.98 18.13
CA PHE A 28 -19.77 2.56 18.44
C PHE A 28 -20.38 2.48 19.85
N SER A 29 -21.69 2.37 19.90
CA SER A 29 -22.40 1.90 21.08
C SER A 29 -21.96 0.48 21.36
N ILE A 30 -21.00 0.33 22.27
CA ILE A 30 -20.68 -0.94 22.91
C ILE A 30 -21.93 -1.31 23.71
N THR A 31 -22.80 -2.12 23.10
CA THR A 31 -23.80 -2.88 23.83
C THR A 31 -23.02 -3.82 24.75
N LYS A 32 -23.02 -3.51 26.05
CA LYS A 32 -22.58 -4.44 27.09
C LYS A 32 -23.44 -5.70 26.98
N LYS A 33 -22.95 -6.72 26.29
CA LYS A 33 -23.48 -8.07 26.43
C LYS A 33 -23.09 -8.55 27.82
N GLN A 34 -24.06 -8.46 28.71
CA GLN A 34 -24.07 -9.01 30.04
C GLN A 34 -23.79 -10.52 29.95
N PHE A 35 -22.63 -10.95 30.43
CA PHE A 35 -22.35 -12.36 30.62
C PHE A 35 -23.24 -12.91 31.74
N PRO A 36 -23.81 -14.12 31.60
CA PRO A 36 -24.67 -14.70 32.61
C PRO A 36 -23.87 -15.08 33.85
N ALA A 37 -24.45 -14.79 35.03
CA ALA A 37 -23.92 -15.19 36.32
C ALA A 37 -23.81 -16.73 36.43
N PRO A 38 -22.75 -17.27 37.05
CA PRO A 38 -22.77 -18.66 37.48
C PRO A 38 -23.62 -18.78 38.76
N ILE A 39 -24.51 -19.77 38.71
CA ILE A 39 -25.43 -20.22 39.75
C ILE A 39 -24.67 -20.60 41.02
N SER A 40 -25.16 -20.12 42.17
CA SER A 40 -24.76 -20.58 43.49
C SER A 40 -25.22 -22.01 43.74
N THR A 41 -24.31 -22.89 44.15
CA THR A 41 -24.65 -24.11 44.90
C THR A 41 -23.79 -24.17 46.15
N ALA A 42 -24.48 -24.18 47.30
CA ALA A 42 -23.93 -24.27 48.64
C ALA A 42 -23.27 -25.63 48.93
N GLY A 43 -22.26 -25.64 49.80
CA GLY A 43 -21.68 -26.88 50.33
C GLY A 43 -20.42 -26.68 51.20
N ASN A 44 -20.64 -26.34 52.48
CA ASN A 44 -19.91 -26.71 53.70
C ASN A 44 -18.37 -26.54 53.85
N SER A 45 -18.03 -25.73 54.88
CA SER A 45 -16.94 -25.87 55.88
C SER A 45 -15.52 -25.39 55.56
N PRO A 46 -14.84 -24.70 56.51
CA PRO A 46 -13.49 -24.17 56.32
C PRO A 46 -12.43 -25.15 56.85
N SER A 47 -11.37 -25.38 56.09
CA SER A 47 -10.11 -25.85 56.68
C SER A 47 -8.92 -25.36 55.86
N SER A 48 -8.01 -24.74 56.60
CA SER A 48 -6.66 -24.30 56.25
C SER A 48 -5.95 -25.18 55.21
N LEU A 49 -5.26 -24.56 54.25
CA LEU A 49 -3.94 -25.01 53.77
C LEU A 49 -3.28 -23.88 52.94
N SER A 50 -2.07 -23.53 53.38
CA SER A 50 -1.15 -22.61 52.76
C SER A 50 -0.86 -22.99 51.29
N ALA A 51 -1.28 -22.15 50.34
CA ALA A 51 -0.91 -22.27 48.94
C ALA A 51 -0.11 -21.02 48.53
N ARG A 52 1.20 -21.17 48.60
CA ARG A 52 2.23 -20.27 48.08
C ARG A 52 1.94 -19.99 46.59
N CYS A 53 1.53 -18.76 46.23
CA CYS A 53 1.39 -18.41 44.81
C CYS A 53 2.79 -18.22 44.21
N GLY A 54 3.24 -19.21 43.44
CA GLY A 54 4.32 -19.00 42.48
C GLY A 54 3.78 -18.08 41.39
N SER A 55 4.27 -16.85 41.33
CA SER A 55 4.00 -15.93 40.23
C SER A 55 4.53 -16.57 38.94
N ALA A 56 3.66 -17.20 38.16
CA ALA A 56 3.98 -17.66 36.83
C ALA A 56 4.09 -16.44 35.93
N THR A 57 5.30 -15.86 35.86
CA THR A 57 5.64 -14.89 34.83
C THR A 57 5.59 -15.64 33.50
N VAL A 58 4.46 -15.54 32.80
CA VAL A 58 4.38 -15.91 31.39
C VAL A 58 5.23 -14.89 30.65
N THR A 59 6.52 -15.18 30.54
CA THR A 59 7.38 -14.52 29.56
C THR A 59 6.88 -14.97 28.21
N ASN A 60 6.05 -14.15 27.56
CA ASN A 60 5.92 -14.17 26.11
C ASN A 60 7.28 -13.74 25.55
N SER A 61 8.25 -14.65 25.56
CA SER A 61 9.47 -14.51 24.76
C SER A 61 9.03 -14.69 23.30
N LEU A 62 8.57 -13.60 22.70
CA LEU A 62 8.61 -13.47 21.26
C LEU A 62 10.10 -13.48 20.89
N THR A 63 10.64 -14.68 20.68
CA THR A 63 11.85 -14.84 19.89
C THR A 63 11.47 -14.31 18.51
N LEU A 64 11.76 -13.03 18.28
CA LEU A 64 11.92 -12.52 16.93
C LEU A 64 13.05 -13.34 16.34
N ASP A 65 12.68 -14.44 15.69
CA ASP A 65 13.49 -15.03 14.64
C ASP A 65 13.87 -13.87 13.72
N HIS A 66 15.09 -13.38 13.92
CA HIS A 66 15.74 -12.50 12.98
C HIS A 66 16.08 -13.39 11.80
N GLY A 67 15.05 -13.69 11.00
CA GLY A 67 15.18 -14.45 9.78
C GLY A 67 16.25 -13.74 8.99
N SER A 68 17.42 -14.38 8.94
CA SER A 68 18.64 -13.83 8.35
C SER A 68 18.26 -13.24 7.01
N ILE A 69 18.29 -11.91 6.96
CA ILE A 69 18.10 -11.18 5.72
C ILE A 69 19.21 -11.72 4.82
N ASN A 70 18.85 -12.28 3.67
CA ASN A 70 19.83 -12.50 2.62
C ASN A 70 20.21 -11.10 2.10
N ASP A 71 21.02 -10.38 2.88
CA ASP A 71 21.46 -9.02 2.62
C ASP A 71 22.12 -8.93 1.24
N ASP A 72 22.75 -10.02 0.81
CA ASP A 72 23.42 -10.11 -0.48
C ASP A 72 22.45 -10.00 -1.66
N GLU A 73 21.27 -10.64 -1.61
CA GLU A 73 20.27 -10.56 -2.68
C GLU A 73 19.71 -9.14 -2.80
N LEU A 74 19.39 -8.52 -1.66
CA LEU A 74 18.93 -7.14 -1.58
C LEU A 74 19.99 -6.18 -2.12
N LYS A 75 21.24 -6.29 -1.66
CA LYS A 75 22.34 -5.42 -2.09
C LYS A 75 22.61 -5.53 -3.58
N VAL A 76 22.57 -6.75 -4.13
CA VAL A 76 22.73 -6.97 -5.57
C VAL A 76 21.57 -6.35 -6.34
N ALA A 77 20.33 -6.51 -5.88
CA ALA A 77 19.16 -5.92 -6.52
C ALA A 77 19.17 -4.37 -6.43
N GLU A 78 19.58 -3.81 -5.30
CA GLU A 78 19.71 -2.37 -5.08
C GLU A 78 20.83 -1.75 -5.93
N SER A 79 21.93 -2.47 -6.12
CA SER A 79 23.04 -2.04 -6.97
C SER A 79 22.67 -1.94 -8.45
N LYS A 80 21.63 -2.67 -8.88
CA LYS A 80 21.12 -2.69 -10.25
C LYS A 80 20.00 -1.67 -10.50
N LEU A 81 19.60 -0.90 -9.48
CA LEU A 81 18.58 0.13 -9.64
C LEU A 81 19.11 1.24 -10.57
N GLY A 82 18.28 1.65 -11.52
CA GLY A 82 18.63 2.61 -12.55
C GLY A 82 19.18 2.00 -13.84
N SER A 83 19.54 0.72 -13.85
CA SER A 83 19.97 0.03 -15.07
C SER A 83 18.84 -0.07 -16.10
N GLN A 84 19.20 -0.04 -17.39
CA GLN A 84 18.28 -0.34 -18.47
C GLN A 84 18.05 -1.85 -18.55
N VAL A 85 16.79 -2.23 -18.78
CA VAL A 85 16.38 -3.62 -18.91
C VAL A 85 15.56 -3.81 -20.17
N ARG A 86 15.77 -4.93 -20.86
CA ARG A 86 14.97 -5.35 -22.01
C ARG A 86 14.16 -6.58 -21.66
N VAL A 87 12.87 -6.55 -21.95
CA VAL A 87 11.99 -7.71 -21.73
C VAL A 87 12.23 -8.75 -22.83
N LYS A 88 12.47 -10.01 -22.45
CA LYS A 88 12.76 -11.10 -23.40
C LYS A 88 11.60 -12.08 -23.60
N VAL A 89 10.65 -12.15 -22.66
CA VAL A 89 9.50 -13.05 -22.71
C VAL A 89 8.26 -12.28 -23.19
N PRO A 90 7.36 -12.87 -24.00
CA PRO A 90 6.07 -12.25 -24.33
C PRO A 90 5.22 -12.07 -23.06
N LEU A 91 4.94 -10.82 -22.70
CA LEU A 91 4.24 -10.46 -21.48
C LEU A 91 3.24 -9.34 -21.76
N LYS A 92 1.97 -9.63 -21.53
CA LYS A 92 0.88 -8.68 -21.73
C LYS A 92 0.48 -8.03 -20.41
N VAL A 93 0.32 -6.72 -20.42
CA VAL A 93 -0.14 -5.93 -19.28
C VAL A 93 -1.42 -5.16 -19.62
N TYR A 94 -2.30 -5.03 -18.62
CA TYR A 94 -3.65 -4.50 -18.80
C TYR A 94 -3.95 -3.27 -17.93
N HIS A 95 -2.98 -2.81 -17.13
CA HIS A 95 -3.14 -1.67 -16.23
C HIS A 95 -2.65 -0.35 -16.83
N VAL A 96 -2.25 -0.34 -18.10
CA VAL A 96 -1.74 0.86 -18.77
C VAL A 96 -2.90 1.77 -19.17
N PRO A 97 -2.91 3.05 -18.75
CA PRO A 97 -3.97 3.96 -19.13
C PRO A 97 -4.04 4.14 -20.65
N LYS A 98 -5.24 3.94 -21.23
CA LYS A 98 -5.54 4.10 -22.66
C LYS A 98 -4.87 3.07 -23.60
N ALA A 99 -4.14 2.10 -23.06
CA ALA A 99 -3.65 0.93 -23.78
C ALA A 99 -4.14 -0.31 -23.04
N PRO A 100 -5.36 -0.82 -23.37
CA PRO A 100 -5.99 -1.88 -22.60
C PRO A 100 -5.20 -3.18 -22.66
N GLU A 101 -4.51 -3.45 -23.76
CA GLU A 101 -3.63 -4.60 -23.93
C GLU A 101 -2.32 -4.11 -24.54
N LEU A 102 -1.23 -4.27 -23.79
CA LEU A 102 0.12 -3.90 -24.25
C LEU A 102 1.05 -5.09 -24.08
N ASP A 103 1.69 -5.50 -25.16
CA ASP A 103 2.78 -6.49 -25.13
C ASP A 103 4.10 -5.79 -24.83
N LEU A 104 4.81 -6.29 -23.83
CA LEU A 104 6.09 -5.75 -23.38
C LEU A 104 7.29 -6.40 -24.07
N MET A 105 7.09 -7.44 -24.90
CA MET A 105 8.19 -8.16 -25.54
C MET A 105 9.12 -7.22 -26.32
N GLY A 106 10.42 -7.24 -26.00
CA GLY A 106 11.43 -6.41 -26.64
C GLY A 106 11.44 -4.94 -26.21
N MET A 107 10.51 -4.50 -25.33
CA MET A 107 10.51 -3.14 -24.81
C MET A 107 11.65 -2.93 -23.81
N THR A 108 12.27 -1.76 -23.89
CA THR A 108 13.29 -1.32 -22.94
C THR A 108 12.65 -0.45 -21.86
N GLY A 109 13.03 -0.68 -20.61
CA GLY A 109 12.61 0.09 -19.45
C GLY A 109 13.77 0.39 -18.51
N VAL A 110 13.49 1.13 -17.44
CA VAL A 110 14.46 1.43 -16.39
C VAL A 110 14.02 0.75 -15.10
N LEU A 111 14.93 -0.01 -14.47
CA LEU A 111 14.63 -0.64 -13.19
C LEU A 111 14.57 0.43 -12.09
N ARG A 112 13.40 0.59 -11.45
CA ARG A 112 13.19 1.65 -10.45
C ARG A 112 13.29 1.18 -9.01
N GLN A 113 12.75 0.01 -8.72
CA GLN A 113 12.64 -0.46 -7.34
C GLN A 113 12.65 -1.98 -7.27
N TYR A 114 13.25 -2.51 -6.20
CA TYR A 114 13.09 -3.88 -5.77
C TYR A 114 12.10 -3.95 -4.60
N VAL A 115 11.01 -4.70 -4.79
CA VAL A 115 9.88 -4.86 -3.85
C VAL A 115 9.95 -6.22 -3.16
N GLY A 116 11.14 -6.85 -3.05
CA GLY A 116 11.32 -8.08 -2.29
C GLY A 116 11.51 -7.84 -0.78
N VAL A 117 11.77 -6.59 -0.37
CA VAL A 117 11.96 -6.21 1.04
C VAL A 117 11.18 -4.95 1.37
N TYR A 118 10.48 -4.97 2.50
CA TYR A 118 9.72 -3.84 3.02
C TYR A 118 10.11 -3.56 4.47
N LYS A 119 10.63 -2.36 4.74
CA LYS A 119 11.06 -1.92 6.08
C LYS A 119 11.98 -2.95 6.78
N GLY A 120 12.95 -3.51 6.03
CA GLY A 120 13.88 -4.51 6.52
C GLY A 120 13.30 -5.93 6.69
N LYS A 121 12.05 -6.18 6.30
CA LYS A 121 11.44 -7.51 6.31
C LYS A 121 11.34 -8.06 4.90
N LYS A 122 11.78 -9.31 4.69
CA LYS A 122 11.58 -10.02 3.41
C LYS A 122 10.09 -10.25 3.19
N ILE A 123 9.62 -9.92 2.00
CA ILE A 123 8.24 -10.15 1.56
C ILE A 123 8.22 -11.17 0.42
N SER A 124 7.14 -11.93 0.33
CA SER A 124 6.97 -13.02 -0.65
C SER A 124 6.43 -12.52 -1.99
N ALA A 125 7.01 -11.43 -2.52
CA ALA A 125 6.64 -10.90 -3.82
C ALA A 125 7.15 -11.81 -4.94
N ASN A 126 6.24 -12.41 -5.72
CA ASN A 126 6.61 -13.28 -6.84
C ASN A 126 7.27 -12.51 -8.01
N LEU A 127 6.94 -11.22 -8.17
CA LEU A 127 7.47 -10.32 -9.20
C LEU A 127 8.12 -9.11 -8.49
N PRO A 128 9.35 -9.24 -7.97
CA PRO A 128 9.91 -8.23 -7.09
C PRO A 128 10.50 -7.02 -7.81
N TYR A 129 10.79 -7.09 -9.12
CA TYR A 129 11.43 -5.98 -9.84
C TYR A 129 10.38 -5.05 -10.45
N LYS A 130 10.35 -3.79 -10.00
CA LYS A 130 9.48 -2.77 -10.57
C LYS A 130 10.23 -1.96 -11.63
N VAL A 131 9.82 -2.12 -12.88
CA VAL A 131 10.42 -1.48 -14.04
C VAL A 131 9.48 -0.38 -14.56
N GLU A 132 10.04 0.79 -14.86
CA GLU A 132 9.34 1.89 -15.52
C GLU A 132 9.55 1.82 -17.03
N PHE A 133 8.44 1.91 -17.76
CA PHE A 133 8.42 1.98 -19.22
C PHE A 133 7.84 3.31 -19.66
N VAL A 134 8.33 3.79 -20.80
CA VAL A 134 7.81 4.96 -21.49
C VAL A 134 7.31 4.49 -22.84
N LEU A 135 6.00 4.65 -23.07
CA LEU A 135 5.38 4.32 -24.35
C LEU A 135 5.06 5.62 -25.09
N ASP A 136 5.70 5.77 -26.24
CA ASP A 136 5.46 6.87 -27.17
C ASP A 136 4.31 6.50 -28.13
N GLY A 137 3.58 7.50 -28.61
CA GLY A 137 2.62 7.30 -29.71
C GLY A 137 1.33 6.53 -29.36
N VAL A 138 0.83 6.61 -28.12
CA VAL A 138 -0.48 6.01 -27.77
C VAL A 138 -1.61 6.77 -28.45
N LEU A 139 -2.37 6.07 -29.30
CA LEU A 139 -3.56 6.60 -29.99
C LEU A 139 -4.57 7.17 -28.96
N GLY A 140 -4.93 8.44 -29.12
CA GLY A 140 -5.87 9.13 -28.22
C GLY A 140 -5.24 9.89 -27.05
N ARG A 141 -3.90 9.97 -26.99
CA ARG A 141 -3.20 11.07 -26.31
C ARG A 141 -2.58 11.97 -27.37
N ASP A 142 -2.64 13.28 -27.15
CA ASP A 142 -2.18 14.34 -28.07
C ASP A 142 -0.64 14.35 -28.24
N GLY A 143 -0.05 13.21 -28.63
CA GLY A 143 1.39 13.00 -28.74
C GLY A 143 2.16 12.86 -27.42
N LYS A 144 1.48 12.84 -26.26
CA LYS A 144 2.16 12.80 -24.95
C LYS A 144 2.59 11.38 -24.56
N PRO A 145 3.87 11.16 -24.17
CA PRO A 145 4.35 9.85 -23.73
C PRO A 145 3.64 9.37 -22.47
N VAL A 146 3.38 8.06 -22.43
CA VAL A 146 2.73 7.37 -21.30
C VAL A 146 3.78 6.66 -20.48
N LYS A 147 3.94 7.11 -19.24
CA LYS A 147 4.76 6.44 -18.24
C LYS A 147 3.92 5.45 -17.46
N PHE A 148 4.38 4.21 -17.37
CA PHE A 148 3.75 3.19 -16.55
C PHE A 148 4.81 2.29 -15.95
N THR A 149 4.45 1.54 -14.91
CA THR A 149 5.37 0.60 -14.26
C THR A 149 4.80 -0.81 -14.29
N ALA A 150 5.63 -1.81 -14.52
CA ALA A 150 5.25 -3.21 -14.42
C ALA A 150 6.19 -3.94 -13.44
N HIS A 151 5.66 -4.98 -12.79
CA HIS A 151 6.45 -5.85 -11.93
C HIS A 151 6.88 -7.07 -12.74
N LEU A 152 8.17 -7.38 -12.73
CA LEU A 152 8.78 -8.47 -13.50
C LEU A 152 9.61 -9.37 -12.57
N ARG A 153 9.89 -10.58 -13.05
CA ARG A 153 10.91 -11.49 -12.49
C ARG A 153 12.24 -11.31 -13.18
N GLU A 154 13.31 -11.68 -12.50
CA GLU A 154 14.67 -11.74 -13.05
C GLU A 154 14.77 -12.55 -14.36
N ASN A 155 13.96 -13.61 -14.49
CA ASN A 155 13.98 -14.49 -15.65
C ASN A 155 13.21 -13.94 -16.86
N GLU A 156 12.52 -12.81 -16.73
CA GLU A 156 11.65 -12.24 -17.78
C GLU A 156 12.33 -11.12 -18.57
N PHE A 157 13.45 -10.60 -18.07
CA PHE A 157 14.21 -9.53 -18.69
C PHE A 157 15.71 -9.82 -18.68
N GLU A 158 16.47 -8.98 -19.37
CA GLU A 158 17.92 -8.94 -19.36
C GLU A 158 18.40 -7.50 -19.16
N PHE A 159 19.57 -7.33 -18.53
CA PHE A 159 20.19 -6.02 -18.36
C PHE A 159 20.89 -5.62 -19.66
N LEU A 160 20.69 -4.37 -20.05
CA LEU A 160 21.48 -3.73 -21.11
C LEU A 160 22.55 -2.89 -20.40
N ASP A 161 23.80 -3.34 -20.48
CA ASP A 161 24.99 -2.59 -20.04
C ASP A 161 25.33 -1.45 -21.01
#